data_AF-A0A955JLH6-F1
#
_entry.id   AF-A0A955JLH6-F1
#
_cell.length_a   1.000
_cell.length_b   1.000
_cell.length_c   1.000
_cell.angle_alpha   90.00
_cell.angle_beta   90.00
_cell.angle_gamma   90.00
#
_symmetry.space_group_name_H-M   'P 1'
#
loop_
_entity.id
_entity.type
_entity.pdbx_description
1 polymer ?
#
loop_
_entity_poly.entity_id
_entity_poly.type
_entity_poly.pdbx_seq_one_letter_code
_entity_poly.pdbx_strand_id
1 'polypeptide(L)'
;LVIHDELDIPFGQIRSRVGGGSAGHNGVKSITAHVGENFGRLRIGINNQLRIKNDEKNFVLKTFSKEEQIQLPNLQKEITSLLTEYIYSELLPSETRDFIL
;
A
#
# COMPACT_ATOMS: atom_id res chain seq x y z
N LEU A 1 2.73 2.92 12.66
CA LEU A 1 2.68 2.83 11.18
C LEU A 1 1.77 1.66 10.79
N VAL A 2 0.86 1.85 9.85
CA VAL A 2 0.04 0.78 9.26
C VAL A 2 0.45 0.58 7.81
N ILE A 3 0.69 -0.67 7.41
CA ILE A 3 1.01 -1.03 6.03
C ILE A 3 -0.21 -1.75 5.46
N HIS A 4 -0.69 -1.33 4.29
CA HIS A 4 -1.87 -1.94 3.67
C HIS A 4 -1.85 -1.79 2.15
N ASP A 5 -2.66 -2.61 1.47
CA ASP A 5 -2.91 -2.48 0.03
C ASP A 5 -3.78 -1.27 -0.29
N GLU A 6 -3.58 -0.67 -1.47
CA GLU A 6 -4.31 0.51 -1.91
C GLU A 6 -4.77 0.35 -3.36
N LEU A 7 -6.08 0.41 -3.55
CA LEU A 7 -6.75 0.18 -4.83
C LEU A 7 -6.64 1.37 -5.78
N ASP A 8 -6.39 2.57 -5.25
CA ASP A 8 -6.23 3.78 -6.06
C ASP A 8 -4.79 4.00 -6.53
N ILE A 9 -3.84 3.20 -6.04
CA ILE A 9 -2.42 3.33 -6.36
C ILE A 9 -2.02 2.21 -7.34
N PRO A 10 -1.35 2.52 -8.46
CA PRO A 10 -0.84 1.51 -9.39
C PRO A 10 0.10 0.50 -8.74
N PHE A 11 0.02 -0.76 -9.17
CA PHE A 11 0.97 -1.79 -8.77
C PHE A 11 2.40 -1.31 -9.02
N GLY A 12 3.26 -1.46 -8.01
CA GLY A 12 4.65 -0.99 -8.07
C GLY A 12 4.89 0.42 -7.54
N GLN A 13 3.85 1.13 -7.12
CA GLN A 13 4.01 2.40 -6.40
C GLN A 13 3.77 2.21 -4.90
N ILE A 14 4.60 2.86 -4.10
CA ILE A 14 4.44 2.94 -2.64
C ILE A 14 4.26 4.41 -2.28
N ARG A 15 3.21 4.70 -1.50
CA ARG A 15 2.97 6.07 -0.98
C ARG A 15 2.77 6.06 0.51
N SER A 16 3.46 6.93 1.20
CA SER A 16 3.28 7.16 2.62
C SER A 16 2.48 8.42 2.91
N ARG A 17 1.77 8.44 4.03
CA ARG A 17 1.02 9.61 4.53
C ARG A 17 0.73 9.46 6.03
N VAL A 18 0.63 10.57 6.74
CA VAL A 18 0.04 10.62 8.09
C VAL A 18 -1.41 11.09 7.99
N GLY A 19 -2.32 10.43 8.71
CA GLY A 19 -3.73 10.81 8.70
C GLY A 19 -4.52 10.31 7.49
N GLY A 20 -5.74 10.82 7.35
CA GLY A 20 -6.63 10.58 6.22
C GLY A 20 -7.69 9.52 6.47
N GLY A 21 -8.71 9.50 5.60
CA GLY A 21 -9.81 8.54 5.67
C GLY A 21 -9.40 7.12 5.25
N SER A 22 -10.34 6.17 5.38
CA SER A 22 -10.10 4.77 5.02
C SER A 22 -10.11 4.48 3.52
N ALA A 23 -10.61 5.40 2.69
CA ALA A 23 -10.82 5.18 1.25
C ALA A 23 -11.56 3.86 0.93
N GLY A 24 -12.47 3.43 1.81
CA GLY A 24 -13.21 2.18 1.65
C GLY A 24 -12.49 0.93 2.15
N HIS A 25 -11.22 1.02 2.56
CA HIS A 25 -10.46 -0.12 3.09
C HIS A 25 -10.99 -0.54 4.47
N ASN A 26 -11.56 -1.75 4.56
CA ASN A 26 -12.22 -2.26 5.77
C ASN A 26 -11.29 -2.39 6.98
N GLY A 27 -10.05 -2.87 6.79
CA GLY A 27 -9.05 -2.97 7.86
C GLY A 27 -8.68 -1.59 8.44
N VAL A 28 -8.31 -0.64 7.58
CA VAL A 28 -8.06 0.76 7.96
C VAL A 28 -9.27 1.39 8.66
N LYS A 29 -10.50 1.18 8.16
CA LYS A 29 -11.73 1.66 8.83
C LYS A 29 -11.83 1.13 10.26
N SER A 30 -11.54 -0.16 10.47
CA SER A 30 -11.52 -0.77 11.81
C SER A 30 -10.45 -0.16 12.70
N ILE A 31 -9.22 0.00 12.20
CA ILE A 31 -8.12 0.62 12.96
C ILE A 31 -8.49 2.05 13.37
N THR A 32 -8.93 2.86 12.40
CA THR A 32 -9.36 4.25 12.63
C THR A 32 -10.43 4.36 13.71
N ALA A 33 -11.40 3.42 13.74
CA ALA A 33 -12.44 3.41 14.76
C ALA A 33 -11.92 3.20 16.19
N HIS A 34 -10.75 2.58 16.36
CA HIS A 34 -10.18 2.26 17.67
C HIS A 34 -9.07 3.22 18.11
N VAL A 35 -8.26 3.71 17.18
CA VAL A 35 -7.07 4.53 17.50
C VAL A 35 -7.10 5.94 16.90
N GLY A 36 -8.18 6.31 16.20
CA GLY A 36 -8.30 7.58 15.48
C GLY A 36 -7.56 7.58 14.13
N GLU A 37 -7.60 8.70 13.42
CA GLU A 37 -7.03 8.81 12.07
C GLU A 37 -5.53 9.15 12.06
N ASN A 38 -5.00 9.68 13.15
CA ASN A 38 -3.67 10.29 13.24
C ASN A 38 -2.53 9.26 13.37
N PHE A 39 -2.47 8.31 12.44
CA PHE A 39 -1.37 7.36 12.32
C PHE A 39 -0.72 7.43 10.93
N GLY A 40 0.59 7.12 10.89
CA GLY A 40 1.32 6.95 9.65
C GLY A 40 0.88 5.72 8.88
N ARG A 41 0.84 5.82 7.55
CA ARG A 41 0.40 4.79 6.61
C ARG A 41 1.45 4.58 5.54
N LEU A 42 1.72 3.33 5.21
CA LEU A 42 2.48 2.92 4.04
C LEU A 42 1.54 2.16 3.10
N ARG A 43 1.15 2.82 2.01
CA ARG A 43 0.16 2.31 1.06
C ARG A 43 0.86 1.64 -0.10
N ILE A 44 0.56 0.36 -0.29
CA ILE A 44 1.14 -0.46 -1.34
C ILE A 44 0.15 -0.55 -2.49
N GLY A 45 0.50 0.01 -3.64
CA GLY A 45 -0.37 -0.02 -4.81
C GLY A 45 -0.61 -1.44 -5.31
N ILE A 46 -1.87 -1.75 -5.57
CA ILE A 46 -2.28 -3.03 -6.17
C ILE A 46 -3.11 -2.83 -7.44
N ASN A 47 -3.34 -1.59 -7.88
CA ASN A 47 -4.16 -1.33 -9.05
C ASN A 47 -3.47 -1.79 -10.33
N ASN A 48 -4.19 -2.56 -11.14
CA ASN A 48 -3.72 -3.08 -12.41
C ASN A 48 -4.90 -3.19 -13.40
N GLN A 49 -4.63 -3.68 -14.62
CA GLN A 49 -5.66 -3.83 -15.64
C GLN A 49 -6.78 -4.83 -15.27
N LEU A 50 -6.52 -5.79 -14.37
CA LEU A 50 -7.52 -6.75 -13.90
C LEU A 50 -8.58 -6.07 -13.01
N ARG A 51 -8.26 -4.94 -12.38
CA ARG A 51 -9.22 -4.14 -11.60
C ARG A 51 -10.39 -3.68 -12.47
N ILE A 52 -10.15 -3.27 -13.71
CA ILE A 52 -11.20 -2.80 -14.65
C ILE A 52 -12.24 -3.90 -14.92
N LYS A 53 -11.83 -5.17 -14.82
CA LYS A 53 -12.67 -6.33 -15.14
C LYS A 53 -13.40 -6.92 -13.93
N ASN A 54 -13.21 -6.40 -12.71
CA ASN A 54 -13.74 -6.98 -11.47
C ASN A 54 -14.28 -5.89 -10.53
N ASP A 55 -15.20 -6.24 -9.63
CA ASP A 55 -15.51 -5.36 -8.50
C ASP A 55 -14.38 -5.38 -7.44
N GLU A 56 -14.42 -4.42 -6.50
CA GLU A 56 -13.35 -4.21 -5.49
C GLU A 56 -13.13 -5.44 -4.63
N LYS A 57 -14.23 -6.03 -4.16
CA LYS A 57 -14.22 -7.16 -3.23
C LYS A 57 -13.61 -8.40 -3.88
N ASN A 58 -14.00 -8.67 -5.12
CA ASN A 58 -13.47 -9.80 -5.86
C ASN A 58 -12.02 -9.56 -6.28
N PHE A 59 -11.62 -8.31 -6.53
CA PHE A 59 -10.26 -8.00 -6.94
C PHE A 59 -9.23 -8.23 -5.83
N VAL A 60 -9.48 -7.72 -4.62
CA VAL A 60 -8.54 -7.85 -3.48
C VAL A 60 -8.32 -9.30 -3.01
N LEU A 61 -9.21 -10.21 -3.39
CA LEU A 61 -9.12 -11.63 -3.05
C LEU A 61 -8.40 -12.47 -4.12
N LYS A 62 -8.02 -11.88 -5.27
CA LYS A 62 -7.32 -12.59 -6.33
C LYS A 62 -5.82 -12.67 -6.07
N THR A 63 -5.21 -13.68 -6.67
CA THR A 63 -3.75 -13.79 -6.73
C THR A 63 -3.17 -12.81 -7.75
N PHE A 64 -1.95 -12.34 -7.48
CA PHE A 64 -1.14 -11.58 -8.43
C PHE A 64 -0.95 -12.33 -9.76
N SER A 65 -0.85 -11.59 -10.87
CA SER A 65 -0.49 -12.14 -12.18
C SER A 65 0.93 -12.71 -12.17
N LYS A 66 1.31 -13.46 -13.22
CA LYS A 66 2.68 -13.99 -13.32
C LYS A 66 3.71 -12.86 -13.39
N GLU A 67 3.38 -11.79 -14.11
CA GLU A 67 4.22 -10.61 -14.27
C GLU A 67 4.38 -9.86 -12.94
N GLU A 68 3.31 -9.72 -12.18
CA GLU A 68 3.33 -9.11 -10.85
C GLU A 68 4.12 -9.96 -9.85
N GLN A 69 3.94 -11.29 -9.87
CA GLN A 69 4.67 -12.23 -9.03
C GLN A 69 6.20 -12.12 -9.21
N ILE A 70 6.66 -11.88 -10.44
CA ILE A 70 8.09 -11.64 -10.74
C ILE A 70 8.61 -10.38 -10.04
N GLN A 71 7.76 -9.38 -9.84
CA GLN A 71 8.12 -8.10 -9.22
C GLN A 71 7.95 -8.07 -7.69
N LEU A 72 7.25 -9.04 -7.09
CA LEU A 72 7.05 -9.10 -5.63
C LEU A 72 8.36 -9.05 -4.82
N PRO A 73 9.46 -9.73 -5.21
CA PRO A 73 10.73 -9.60 -4.50
C PRO A 73 11.30 -8.17 -4.50
N ASN A 74 11.15 -7.44 -5.63
CA ASN A 74 11.59 -6.05 -5.73
C ASN A 74 10.72 -5.14 -4.86
N LEU A 75 9.40 -5.35 -4.88
CA LEU A 75 8.45 -4.64 -4.02
C LEU A 75 8.78 -4.85 -2.55
N GLN A 76 9.02 -6.09 -2.14
CA GLN A 76 9.37 -6.43 -0.76
C GLN A 76 10.68 -5.75 -0.33
N LYS A 77 11.69 -5.71 -1.21
CA LYS A 77 12.95 -5.04 -0.95
C LYS A 77 12.74 -3.54 -0.70
N GLU A 78 11.94 -2.88 -1.53
CA GLU A 78 11.66 -1.45 -1.38
C GLU A 78 10.87 -1.14 -0.11
N ILE A 79 9.84 -1.95 0.21
CA ILE A 79 9.11 -1.84 1.47
C ILE A 79 10.06 -1.98 2.67
N THR A 80 10.97 -2.97 2.63
CA THR A 80 11.94 -3.19 3.71
C THR A 80 12.89 -2.00 3.88
N SER A 81 13.33 -1.41 2.77
CA SER A 81 14.17 -0.21 2.76
C SER A 81 13.45 0.97 3.45
N LEU A 82 12.20 1.25 3.06
CA LEU A 82 11.38 2.31 3.64
C LEU A 82 11.10 2.10 5.14
N LEU A 83 10.83 0.85 5.54
CA LEU A 83 10.64 0.52 6.96
C LEU A 83 11.91 0.72 7.77
N THR A 84 13.06 0.36 7.19
CA THR A 84 14.36 0.56 7.82
C THR A 84 14.62 2.06 8.01
N GLU A 85 14.42 2.87 6.97
CA GLU A 85 14.55 4.33 7.03
C GLU A 85 13.62 4.93 8.10
N TYR A 86 12.36 4.51 8.14
CA TYR A 86 11.40 4.95 9.16
C TYR A 86 11.83 4.57 10.58
N ILE A 87 12.30 3.34 10.81
CA ILE A 87 12.74 2.88 12.13
C ILE A 87 13.94 3.69 12.65
N TYR A 88 14.89 4.04 11.78
CA TYR A 88 16.09 4.76 12.20
C TYR A 88 15.92 6.28 12.29
N SER A 89 15.05 6.86 11.46
CA SER A 89 14.85 8.32 11.42
C SER A 89 13.65 8.81 12.23
N GLU A 90 12.73 7.90 12.59
CA GLU A 90 11.38 8.19 13.10
C GLU A 90 10.52 9.10 12.18
N LEU A 91 11.01 9.38 10.98
CA LEU A 91 10.34 10.20 9.99
C LEU A 91 9.73 9.29 8.93
N LEU A 92 8.42 9.41 8.74
CA LEU A 92 7.76 8.75 7.62
C LEU A 92 8.00 9.61 6.37
N PRO A 93 8.69 9.09 5.33
CA PRO A 93 8.90 9.85 4.10
C PRO A 93 7.53 10.26 3.52
N SER A 94 7.40 11.44 2.92
CA SER A 94 6.15 11.86 2.26
C SER A 94 6.16 11.62 0.74
N GLU A 95 7.17 10.91 0.25
CA GLU A 95 7.43 10.74 -1.18
C GLU A 95 6.63 9.58 -1.78
N THR A 96 6.38 9.67 -3.09
CA THR A 96 5.91 8.52 -3.89
C THR A 96 7.15 7.81 -4.42
N ARG A 97 7.25 6.50 -4.19
CA ARG A 97 8.32 5.68 -4.76
C ARG A 97 7.76 4.76 -5.83
N ASP A 98 8.22 4.98 -7.06
CA ASP A 98 7.98 4.12 -8.21
C ASP A 98 9.23 3.27 -8.41
N PHE A 99 9.13 1.95 -8.27
CA PHE A 99 10.29 1.06 -8.44
C PHE A 99 10.10 0.07 -9.61
N ILE A 100 8.90 0.00 -10.17
CA ILE A 100 8.64 -0.66 -11.44
C ILE A 100 8.74 0.42 -12.52
N LEU A 101 9.90 0.48 -13.18
CA LEU A 101 10.10 1.22 -14.43
C LEU A 101 9.53 0.44 -15.61
#